data_AF-A0A662J713-F1
#
_entry.id   AF-A0A662J713-F1
#
_cell.length_a   1.000
_cell.length_b   1.000
_cell.length_c   1.000
_cell.angle_alpha   90.00
_cell.angle_beta   90.00
_cell.angle_gamma   90.00
#
_symmetry.space_group_name_H-M   'P 1'
#
loop_
_entity.id
_entity.type
_entity.pdbx_description
1 polymer ?
#
loop_
_entity_poly.entity_id
_entity_poly.type
_entity_poly.pdbx_seq_one_letter_code
_entity_poly.pdbx_strand_id
1 'polypeptide(L)'
;MTLLYLLLKIYDEFIVKAPADVQLVFLRGLWLGDGYVGRTIEFYNTDPKLIKTVGVLLKMHGMKHTMWGPYLPSGRGKKPIYCVHIREQSRESFLKLIGLARSPPRPAEHPA
;
A
#
# COMPACT_ATOMS: atom_id res chain seq x y z
N MET A 1 19.86 12.91 14.86
CA MET A 1 19.75 11.54 14.36
C MET A 1 18.88 10.61 15.23
N THR A 2 18.74 10.86 16.54
CA THR A 2 17.93 10.02 17.45
C THR A 2 16.43 10.00 17.13
N LEU A 3 15.86 11.15 16.73
CA LEU A 3 14.43 11.25 16.41
C LEU A 3 14.03 10.40 15.20
N LEU A 4 14.81 10.45 14.11
CA LEU A 4 14.54 9.65 12.91
C LEU A 4 14.61 8.15 13.21
N TYR A 5 15.59 7.72 14.00
CA TYR A 5 15.72 6.34 14.43
C TYR A 5 14.51 5.87 15.25
N LEU A 6 14.03 6.71 16.18
CA LEU A 6 12.83 6.40 16.95
C LEU A 6 11.59 6.33 16.05
N LEU A 7 11.40 7.32 15.15
CA LEU A 7 10.29 7.31 14.20
C LEU A 7 10.29 6.05 13.33
N LEU A 8 11.45 5.55 12.89
CA LEU A 8 11.56 4.31 12.13
C LEU A 8 11.31 3.05 12.98
N LYS A 9 11.47 3.11 14.30
CA LYS A 9 11.26 1.95 15.18
C LYS A 9 9.81 1.80 15.61
N ILE A 10 9.12 2.92 15.81
CA ILE A 10 7.72 3.01 16.27
C ILE A 10 6.79 3.67 15.25
N TYR A 11 7.14 3.62 13.96
CA TYR A 11 6.33 4.21 12.88
C TYR A 11 4.90 3.69 12.88
N ASP A 12 4.71 2.42 13.25
CA ASP A 12 3.42 1.73 13.28
C ASP A 12 2.45 2.39 14.27
N GLU A 13 2.93 2.77 15.44
CA GLU A 13 2.12 3.46 16.43
C GLU A 13 1.78 4.89 15.99
N PHE A 14 2.76 5.58 15.38
CA PHE A 14 2.58 6.95 14.91
C PHE A 14 1.62 7.01 13.73
N ILE A 15 1.81 6.18 12.71
CA ILE A 15 1.02 6.28 11.50
C ILE A 15 -0.43 5.89 11.74
N VAL A 16 -0.70 4.87 12.58
CA VAL A 16 -2.07 4.46 12.93
C VAL A 16 -2.83 5.55 13.69
N LYS A 17 -2.12 6.43 14.42
CA LYS A 17 -2.71 7.57 15.14
C LYS A 17 -2.66 8.88 14.35
N ALA A 18 -1.97 8.91 13.22
CA ALA A 18 -1.83 10.11 12.41
C ALA A 18 -3.18 10.53 11.79
N PRO A 19 -3.33 11.80 11.41
CA PRO A 19 -4.46 12.26 10.59
C PRO A 19 -4.67 11.40 9.34
N ALA A 20 -5.92 11.26 8.91
CA ALA A 20 -6.31 10.36 7.83
C ALA A 20 -5.58 10.68 6.52
N ASP A 21 -5.39 11.95 6.18
CA ASP A 21 -4.62 12.38 5.01
C ASP A 21 -3.16 11.90 5.06
N VAL A 22 -2.50 11.96 6.22
CA VAL A 22 -1.13 11.45 6.40
C VAL A 22 -1.08 9.93 6.23
N GLN A 23 -2.06 9.20 6.76
CA GLN A 23 -2.19 7.75 6.57
C GLN A 23 -2.32 7.38 5.09
N LEU A 24 -3.16 8.12 4.36
CA LEU A 24 -3.37 7.93 2.93
C LEU A 24 -2.11 8.23 2.11
N VAL A 25 -1.38 9.30 2.45
CA VAL A 25 -0.10 9.64 1.83
C VAL A 25 0.93 8.54 2.08
N PHE A 26 0.97 7.99 3.30
CA PHE A 26 1.83 6.86 3.63
C PHE A 26 1.51 5.60 2.81
N LEU A 27 0.23 5.20 2.75
CA LEU A 27 -0.22 4.08 1.92
C LEU A 27 0.13 4.29 0.45
N ARG A 28 -0.08 5.50 -0.08
CA ARG A 28 0.29 5.86 -1.45
C ARG A 28 1.80 5.72 -1.67
N GLY A 29 2.62 6.23 -0.74
CA GLY A 29 4.08 6.12 -0.82
C GLY A 29 4.55 4.66 -0.86
N LEU A 30 3.95 3.79 -0.04
CA LEU A 30 4.26 2.35 -0.05
C LEU A 30 3.93 1.69 -1.38
N TRP A 31 2.75 1.97 -1.95
CA TRP A 31 2.35 1.39 -3.22
C TRP A 31 3.12 1.92 -4.42
N LEU A 32 3.58 3.18 -4.37
CA LEU A 32 4.45 3.74 -5.41
C LEU A 32 5.88 3.17 -5.34
N GLY A 33 6.36 2.81 -4.14
CA GLY A 33 7.69 2.23 -3.95
C GLY A 33 7.73 0.74 -4.29
N ASP A 34 6.99 -0.07 -3.53
CA ASP A 34 7.07 -1.54 -3.56
C ASP A 34 5.74 -2.21 -3.99
N GLY A 35 4.74 -1.41 -4.34
CA GLY A 35 3.44 -1.91 -4.79
C GLY A 35 3.44 -2.35 -6.25
N TYR A 36 2.60 -3.33 -6.55
CA TYR A 36 2.27 -3.74 -7.90
C TYR A 36 0.82 -3.35 -8.22
N VAL A 37 0.64 -2.62 -9.32
CA VAL A 37 -0.68 -2.20 -9.83
C VAL A 37 -0.80 -2.68 -11.28
N GLY A 38 -1.49 -3.80 -11.47
CA GLY A 38 -1.71 -4.41 -12.78
C GLY A 38 -3.08 -5.07 -12.84
N ARG A 39 -3.14 -6.36 -13.20
CA ARG A 39 -4.39 -7.14 -13.11
C ARG A 39 -4.88 -7.25 -11.67
N THR A 40 -3.96 -7.41 -10.73
CA THR A 40 -4.20 -7.34 -9.29
C THR A 40 -3.53 -6.09 -8.72
N ILE A 41 -3.91 -5.73 -7.48
CA ILE A 41 -3.25 -4.66 -6.73
C ILE A 41 -2.67 -5.29 -5.47
N GLU A 42 -1.35 -5.32 -5.41
CA GLU A 42 -0.60 -6.09 -4.41
C GLU A 42 0.53 -5.26 -3.82
N PHE A 43 0.89 -5.56 -2.58
CA PHE A 43 2.04 -5.01 -1.90
C PHE A 43 2.81 -6.14 -1.23
N TYR A 44 4.08 -6.29 -1.56
CA TYR A 44 4.94 -7.35 -1.06
C TYR A 44 5.98 -6.77 -0.11
N ASN A 45 6.18 -7.41 1.05
CA ASN A 45 7.25 -7.01 1.94
C ASN A 45 7.75 -8.17 2.81
N THR A 46 8.97 -8.03 3.32
CA THR A 46 9.57 -9.00 4.27
C THR A 46 9.39 -8.58 5.73
N ASP A 47 9.00 -7.33 5.99
CA ASP A 47 8.69 -6.84 7.33
C ASP A 47 7.24 -7.17 7.72
N PRO A 48 6.99 -8.14 8.61
CA PRO A 48 5.63 -8.48 9.05
C PRO A 48 4.96 -7.33 9.82
N LYS A 49 5.75 -6.45 10.44
CA LYS A 49 5.23 -5.28 11.16
C LYS A 49 4.61 -4.29 10.17
N LEU A 50 5.30 -4.02 9.06
CA LEU A 50 4.80 -3.15 8.00
C LEU A 50 3.52 -3.70 7.39
N ILE A 51 3.50 -5.01 7.11
CA ILE A 51 2.34 -5.70 6.53
C ILE A 51 1.12 -5.58 7.45
N LYS A 52 1.31 -5.79 8.77
CA LYS A 52 0.25 -5.62 9.75
C LYS A 52 -0.25 -4.18 9.81
N THR A 53 0.66 -3.21 9.83
CA THR A 53 0.32 -1.78 9.82
C THR A 53 -0.49 -1.40 8.58
N VAL A 54 -0.07 -1.84 7.40
CA VAL A 54 -0.82 -1.64 6.15
C VAL A 54 -2.22 -2.24 6.24
N GLY A 55 -2.35 -3.46 6.73
CA GLY A 55 -3.67 -4.10 6.92
C GLY A 55 -4.59 -3.32 7.86
N VAL A 56 -4.05 -2.77 8.95
CA VAL A 56 -4.80 -1.89 9.86
C VAL A 56 -5.27 -0.62 9.16
N LEU A 57 -4.37 0.09 8.48
CA LEU A 57 -4.70 1.33 7.78
C LEU A 57 -5.75 1.10 6.68
N LEU A 58 -5.59 0.04 5.88
CA LEU A 58 -6.58 -0.34 4.86
C LEU A 58 -7.95 -0.61 5.48
N LYS A 59 -8.00 -1.32 6.61
CA LYS A 59 -9.24 -1.58 7.34
C LYS A 59 -9.88 -0.27 7.84
N MET A 60 -9.09 0.65 8.38
CA MET A 60 -9.57 1.96 8.85
C MET A 60 -10.17 2.79 7.72
N HIS A 61 -9.61 2.73 6.51
CA HIS A 61 -10.14 3.40 5.32
C HIS A 61 -11.19 2.59 4.56
N GLY A 62 -11.75 1.54 5.14
CA GLY A 62 -12.81 0.74 4.53
C GLY A 62 -12.39 -0.10 3.32
N MET A 63 -11.09 -0.29 3.11
CA MET A 63 -10.54 -1.06 1.99
C MET A 63 -10.53 -2.55 2.31
N LYS A 64 -11.30 -3.31 1.55
CA LYS A 64 -11.31 -4.78 1.60
C LYS A 64 -10.00 -5.30 1.03
N HIS A 65 -9.28 -6.08 1.83
CA HIS A 65 -8.00 -6.66 1.45
C HIS A 65 -7.88 -8.08 2.02
N THR A 66 -6.90 -8.82 1.53
CA THR A 66 -6.43 -10.08 2.11
C THR A 66 -4.94 -9.99 2.35
N MET A 67 -4.47 -10.63 3.42
CA MET A 67 -3.05 -10.76 3.72
C MET A 67 -2.68 -12.23 3.59
N TRP A 68 -1.59 -12.50 2.87
CA TRP A 68 -1.08 -13.85 2.66
C TRP A 68 0.40 -13.94 3.05
N GLY A 69 0.84 -15.17 3.31
CA GLY A 69 2.21 -15.50 3.70
C GLY A 69 2.34 -15.97 5.16
N PRO A 70 3.55 -16.23 5.63
CA PRO A 70 4.80 -16.06 4.88
C PRO A 70 4.93 -17.07 3.72
N TYR A 71 5.33 -16.57 2.55
CA TYR A 71 5.81 -17.38 1.44
C TYR A 71 7.33 -17.51 1.54
N LEU A 72 7.84 -18.74 1.43
CA LEU A 72 9.27 -19.00 1.36
C LEU A 72 9.71 -18.95 -0.11
N PRO A 73 10.49 -17.95 -0.53
CA PRO A 73 10.97 -17.90 -1.90
C PRO A 73 11.94 -19.06 -2.13
N SER A 74 11.90 -19.69 -3.30
CA SER A 74 12.85 -20.75 -3.65
C SER A 74 14.29 -20.19 -3.68
N GLY A 75 15.15 -20.72 -2.81
CA GLY A 75 16.57 -20.36 -2.70
C GLY A 75 17.08 -20.30 -1.27
N ARG A 76 18.30 -20.80 -1.02
CA ARG A 76 18.95 -20.71 0.30
C ARG A 76 19.14 -19.26 0.72
N GLY A 77 18.82 -18.94 1.97
CA GLY A 77 19.05 -17.63 2.59
C GLY A 77 18.03 -16.53 2.24
N LYS A 78 16.97 -16.84 1.49
CA LYS A 78 15.92 -15.85 1.18
C LYS A 78 14.99 -15.63 2.38
N LYS A 79 14.64 -14.37 2.63
CA LYS A 79 13.71 -13.99 3.70
C LYS A 79 12.26 -14.38 3.32
N PRO A 80 11.41 -14.73 4.29
CA PRO A 80 9.99 -14.92 4.03
C PRO A 80 9.33 -13.63 3.52
N ILE A 81 8.42 -13.78 2.55
CA ILE A 81 7.69 -12.66 1.93
C ILE A 81 6.22 -12.75 2.33
N TYR A 82 5.63 -11.60 2.65
CA TYR A 82 4.21 -11.44 2.89
C TYR A 82 3.60 -10.60 1.77
N CYS A 83 2.32 -10.81 1.50
CA CYS A 83 1.58 -10.07 0.47
C CYS A 83 0.31 -9.49 1.05
N VAL A 84 0.03 -8.22 0.75
CA VAL A 84 -1.27 -7.59 0.93
C VAL A 84 -1.91 -7.45 -0.45
N HIS A 85 -3.06 -8.07 -0.64
CA HIS A 85 -3.83 -8.02 -1.87
C HIS A 85 -5.10 -7.21 -1.65
N ILE A 86 -5.31 -6.14 -2.44
CA ILE A 86 -6.53 -5.35 -2.42
C ILE A 86 -7.61 -6.11 -3.19
N ARG A 87 -8.76 -6.37 -2.54
CA ARG A 87 -9.85 -7.09 -3.20
C ARG A 87 -10.50 -6.24 -4.27
N GLU A 88 -11.06 -6.90 -5.27
CA GLU A 88 -11.70 -6.24 -6.42
C GLU A 88 -12.77 -5.21 -6.01
N GLN A 89 -13.53 -5.47 -4.93
CA GLN A 89 -14.55 -4.53 -4.45
C GLN A 89 -13.98 -3.17 -3.99
N SER A 90 -12.70 -3.13 -3.63
CA SER A 90 -12.03 -1.90 -3.19
C SER A 90 -11.05 -1.37 -4.22
N ARG A 91 -10.94 -2.01 -5.40
CA ARG A 91 -9.98 -1.65 -6.44
C ARG A 91 -10.12 -0.20 -6.88
N GLU A 92 -11.33 0.22 -7.26
CA GLU A 92 -11.55 1.58 -7.77
C GLU A 92 -11.29 2.64 -6.70
N SER A 93 -11.83 2.44 -5.49
CA SER A 93 -11.61 3.32 -4.34
C SER A 93 -10.13 3.43 -4.01
N PHE A 94 -9.39 2.33 -4.08
CA PHE A 94 -7.96 2.30 -3.84
C PHE A 94 -7.16 3.03 -4.94
N LEU A 95 -7.51 2.84 -6.22
CA LEU A 95 -6.87 3.54 -7.33
C LEU A 95 -7.06 5.06 -7.25
N LYS A 96 -8.27 5.51 -6.90
CA LYS A 96 -8.56 6.93 -6.64
C LYS A 96 -7.69 7.47 -5.51
N LEU A 97 -7.56 6.71 -4.43
CA LEU A 97 -6.77 7.06 -3.25
C LEU A 97 -5.28 7.23 -3.57
N ILE A 98 -4.67 6.31 -4.32
CA ILE A 98 -3.24 6.41 -4.67
C ILE A 98 -2.95 7.36 -5.84
N GLY A 99 -3.98 8.02 -6.38
CA GLY A 99 -3.86 8.94 -7.50
C GLY A 99 -3.52 8.28 -8.84
N LEU A 100 -3.84 6.99 -8.98
CA LEU A 100 -3.66 6.21 -10.23
C LEU A 100 -4.99 5.91 -10.93
N ALA A 101 -6.11 6.48 -10.46
CA ALA A 101 -7.36 6.47 -11.21
C ALA A 101 -7.12 7.13 -12.58
N ARG A 102 -7.65 6.48 -13.63
CA ARG A 102 -7.44 6.84 -15.04
C ARG A 102 -7.50 8.36 -15.23
N SER A 103 -6.53 8.90 -15.97
CA SER A 103 -6.52 10.28 -16.41
C SER A 103 -7.88 10.68 -16.98
N PRO A 104 -8.31 11.95 -16.81
CA PRO A 104 -9.49 12.45 -17.49
C PRO A 104 -9.40 12.19 -19.00
N PRO A 105 -10.54 11.97 -19.70
CA PRO A 105 -10.53 11.81 -21.15
C PRO A 105 -9.80 12.99 -21.78
N ARG A 106 -8.84 12.70 -22.66
CA ARG A 106 -8.16 13.76 -23.44
C ARG A 106 -9.23 14.57 -24.18
N PRO A 107 -9.14 15.92 -24.20
CA PRO A 107 -10.03 16.73 -25.00
C PRO A 107 -10.02 16.21 -26.44
N ALA A 108 -11.20 15.98 -27.02
CA ALA A 108 -11.30 15.62 -28.42
C ALA A 108 -10.72 16.77 -29.25
N GLU A 109 -9.70 16.48 -30.05
CA GLU A 109 -9.21 17.42 -31.06
C GLU A 109 -10.37 17.72 -32.01
N HIS A 110 -10.91 18.94 -31.95
CA HIS A 110 -11.84 19.42 -32.95
C HIS A 110 -11.08 19.61 -34.26
N PRO A 111 -11.48 18.95 -35.37
CA PRO A 111 -10.93 19.27 -36.66
C PRO A 111 -11.41 20.67 -37.06
N ALA A 112 -10.44 21.50 -37.43
CA ALA A 112 -10.64 22.84 -37.99
C ALA A 112 -11.22 22.78 -39.41
#